data_AF-A0A6J2XKG6-F1
#
_entry.id   AF-A0A6J2XKG6-F1
#
_cell.length_a   1.000
_cell.length_b   1.000
_cell.length_c   1.000
_cell.angle_alpha   90.00
_cell.angle_beta   90.00
_cell.angle_gamma   90.00
#
_symmetry.space_group_name_H-M   'P 1'
#
loop_
_entity.id
_entity.type
_entity.pdbx_description
1 polymer ?
#
loop_
_entity_poly.entity_id
_entity_poly.type
_entity_poly.pdbx_seq_one_letter_code
_entity_poly.pdbx_strand_id
1 'polypeptide(L)'
;MQSYRNVGKQVERIISGQVGRNSGQTVGKQIGREIEGNVERPVINEKVDDRICGWGPTLSFYLSKDLDLEEHKENIFKCLKLNYGAAYSYLKRFDSVRIFYAEDLEICETDIEKETVPEMYRNMCIRYNNEIDIVTSICPEQPLGLLYLMLDQFKSTALPEPTRLLDIVKLIIPWIGREKVSYLMQNVEEIQVYLLKEPVSTTDYVSYLEYIEASTAKVDKMEEELDYCKELYDIVEEFNISIANDEMVNYLGLSVALGYLRNLVDKKIEETARIIKRFNDQMTKDISGLIAEVGVIKDECMVCCHMLPHDRKKNGV
;
A
#
# COMPACT_ATOMS: atom_id res chain seq x y z
N MET A 1 -16.57 -10.86 -10.12
CA MET A 1 -17.94 -10.29 -10.14
C MET A 1 -19.06 -11.20 -9.58
N GLN A 2 -18.98 -12.54 -9.63
CA GLN A 2 -20.05 -13.43 -9.09
C GLN A 2 -20.09 -13.54 -7.55
N SER A 3 -18.95 -13.30 -6.86
CA SER A 3 -18.83 -13.43 -5.39
C SER A 3 -19.38 -12.20 -4.61
N TYR A 4 -19.28 -11.00 -5.19
CA TYR A 4 -19.72 -9.74 -4.57
C TYR A 4 -21.25 -9.59 -4.48
N ARG A 5 -22.00 -10.27 -5.35
CA ARG A 5 -23.45 -10.44 -5.19
C ARG A 5 -23.83 -11.34 -4.02
N ASN A 6 -22.92 -12.20 -3.54
CA ASN A 6 -23.25 -13.13 -2.47
C ASN A 6 -23.14 -12.48 -1.09
N VAL A 7 -22.15 -11.63 -0.83
CA VAL A 7 -21.98 -10.96 0.48
C VAL A 7 -23.09 -9.92 0.72
N GLY A 8 -23.40 -9.08 -0.27
CA GLY A 8 -24.55 -8.16 -0.19
C GLY A 8 -25.89 -8.87 -0.01
N LYS A 9 -26.09 -10.02 -0.68
CA LYS A 9 -27.27 -10.88 -0.49
C LYS A 9 -27.26 -11.67 0.82
N GLN A 10 -26.12 -11.78 1.50
CA GLN A 10 -25.99 -12.47 2.78
C GLN A 10 -26.31 -11.51 3.92
N VAL A 11 -25.91 -10.24 3.80
CA VAL A 11 -26.33 -9.15 4.70
C VAL A 11 -27.82 -8.85 4.54
N GLU A 12 -28.34 -8.76 3.30
CA GLU A 12 -29.80 -8.67 3.08
C GLU A 12 -30.55 -9.89 3.63
N ARG A 13 -30.00 -11.11 3.54
CA ARG A 13 -30.62 -12.33 4.11
C ARG A 13 -30.62 -12.38 5.63
N ILE A 14 -29.61 -11.80 6.29
CA ILE A 14 -29.58 -11.72 7.76
C ILE A 14 -30.61 -10.67 8.23
N ILE A 15 -30.69 -9.52 7.57
CA ILE A 15 -31.62 -8.44 7.89
C ILE A 15 -33.08 -8.81 7.55
N SER A 16 -33.33 -9.50 6.43
CA SER A 16 -34.68 -9.95 6.05
C SER A 16 -35.08 -11.31 6.64
N GLY A 17 -34.11 -12.13 7.05
CA GLY A 17 -34.32 -13.46 7.64
C GLY A 17 -34.68 -13.41 9.13
N GLN A 18 -34.19 -12.43 9.88
CA GLN A 18 -34.56 -12.25 11.30
C GLN A 18 -35.88 -11.49 11.51
N VAL A 19 -36.40 -10.80 10.49
CA VAL A 19 -37.61 -9.96 10.62
C VAL A 19 -38.87 -10.61 10.00
N GLY A 20 -38.73 -11.66 9.17
CA GLY A 20 -39.82 -12.12 8.31
C GLY A 20 -40.50 -13.45 8.66
N ARG A 21 -39.99 -14.27 9.57
CA ARG A 21 -40.54 -15.63 9.80
C ARG A 21 -40.40 -16.03 11.26
N ASN A 22 -41.42 -15.77 12.08
CA ASN A 22 -41.92 -16.73 13.09
C ASN A 22 -43.00 -16.20 14.04
N SER A 23 -43.37 -14.92 14.02
CA SER A 23 -44.29 -14.38 15.05
C SER A 23 -45.72 -14.06 14.57
N GLY A 24 -45.99 -13.96 13.26
CA GLY A 24 -47.30 -13.50 12.76
C GLY A 24 -48.32 -14.59 12.40
N GLN A 25 -47.89 -15.76 11.92
CA GLN A 25 -48.82 -16.78 11.36
C GLN A 25 -49.09 -17.96 12.28
N THR A 26 -48.25 -18.21 13.28
CA THR A 26 -48.39 -19.37 14.16
C THR A 26 -49.33 -19.08 15.34
N VAL A 27 -49.30 -17.86 15.89
CA VAL A 27 -50.12 -17.46 17.03
C VAL A 27 -51.60 -17.30 16.65
N GLY A 28 -51.90 -16.69 15.49
CA GLY A 28 -53.29 -16.54 15.02
C GLY A 28 -53.97 -17.86 14.61
N LYS A 29 -53.20 -18.88 14.20
CA LYS A 29 -53.73 -20.19 13.79
C LYS A 29 -53.89 -21.20 14.92
N GLN A 30 -53.16 -21.04 16.03
CA GLN A 30 -53.31 -21.89 17.22
C GLN A 30 -54.38 -21.37 18.18
N ILE A 31 -54.49 -20.05 18.38
CA ILE A 31 -55.52 -19.49 19.28
C ILE A 31 -56.92 -19.57 18.65
N GLY A 32 -57.04 -19.47 17.32
CA GLY A 32 -58.33 -19.57 16.63
C GLY A 32 -58.94 -20.98 16.60
N ARG A 33 -58.15 -22.05 16.73
CA ARG A 33 -58.65 -23.43 16.61
C ARG A 33 -58.98 -24.12 17.93
N GLU A 34 -58.48 -23.62 19.06
CA GLU A 34 -58.79 -24.22 20.38
C GLU A 34 -60.02 -23.59 21.06
N ILE A 35 -60.46 -22.40 20.64
CA ILE A 35 -61.61 -21.72 21.26
C ILE A 35 -62.93 -22.00 20.53
N GLU A 36 -62.89 -22.47 19.27
CA GLU A 36 -64.10 -22.80 18.49
C GLU A 36 -64.76 -24.15 18.87
N GLY A 37 -64.22 -24.89 19.84
CA GLY A 37 -64.66 -26.26 20.11
C GLY A 37 -65.58 -26.50 21.30
N ASN A 38 -65.52 -25.69 22.37
CA ASN A 38 -65.90 -26.26 23.68
C ASN A 38 -66.62 -25.37 24.69
N VAL A 39 -67.12 -24.20 24.28
CA VAL A 39 -68.15 -23.51 25.08
C VAL A 39 -69.47 -23.66 24.33
N GLU A 40 -70.57 -23.88 25.06
CA GLU A 40 -71.96 -23.84 24.57
C GLU A 40 -72.62 -25.16 24.11
N ARG A 41 -72.43 -26.29 24.80
CA ARG A 41 -73.58 -27.22 24.89
C ARG A 41 -74.27 -27.00 26.23
N PRO A 42 -75.51 -26.49 26.28
CA PRO A 42 -76.21 -26.34 27.55
C PRO A 42 -76.43 -27.72 28.14
N VAL A 43 -75.83 -27.96 29.30
CA VAL A 43 -76.06 -29.19 30.08
C VAL A 43 -77.15 -28.87 31.08
N ILE A 44 -78.34 -29.40 30.85
CA ILE A 44 -79.47 -29.27 31.77
C ILE A 44 -79.76 -30.68 32.29
N ASN A 45 -79.60 -30.87 33.60
CA ASN A 45 -79.91 -32.12 34.28
C ASN A 45 -79.13 -33.34 33.72
N GLU A 46 -77.81 -33.20 33.59
CA GLU A 46 -76.86 -34.21 33.08
C GLU A 46 -77.11 -34.73 31.66
N LYS A 47 -78.12 -34.20 30.97
CA LYS A 47 -78.35 -34.45 29.55
C LYS A 47 -77.86 -33.26 28.75
N VAL A 48 -77.09 -33.58 27.72
CA VAL A 48 -76.60 -32.61 26.74
C VAL A 48 -77.73 -32.41 25.73
N ASP A 49 -78.42 -31.28 25.81
CA ASP A 49 -79.47 -30.93 24.85
C ASP A 49 -78.88 -30.28 23.59
N ASP A 50 -79.56 -30.47 22.47
CA ASP A 50 -79.24 -29.81 21.21
C ASP A 50 -79.60 -28.31 21.27
N ARG A 51 -78.76 -27.48 20.66
CA ARG A 51 -78.94 -26.02 20.69
C ARG A 51 -80.21 -25.64 19.93
N ILE A 52 -81.03 -24.79 20.55
CA ILE A 52 -82.31 -24.30 19.99
C ILE A 52 -82.10 -23.10 19.05
N CYS A 53 -80.93 -22.46 19.09
CA CYS A 53 -80.53 -21.37 18.20
C CYS A 53 -79.21 -21.69 17.48
N GLY A 54 -79.00 -21.06 16.31
CA GLY A 54 -77.80 -21.23 15.49
C GLY A 54 -76.53 -20.75 16.19
N TRP A 55 -75.37 -21.06 15.60
CA TRP A 55 -74.08 -20.62 16.13
C TRP A 55 -74.02 -19.09 16.27
N GLY A 56 -73.61 -18.62 17.44
CA GLY A 56 -73.34 -17.20 17.66
C GLY A 56 -72.22 -16.70 16.74
N PRO A 57 -72.09 -15.38 16.53
CA PRO A 57 -71.00 -14.83 15.73
C PRO A 57 -69.65 -15.24 16.34
N THR A 58 -68.72 -15.71 15.52
CA THR A 58 -67.38 -16.09 15.94
C THR A 58 -66.65 -14.88 16.56
N LEU A 59 -65.71 -15.12 17.48
CA LEU A 59 -64.85 -14.06 18.06
C LEU A 59 -64.20 -13.18 16.98
N SER A 60 -63.83 -13.76 15.84
CA SER A 60 -63.30 -13.03 14.67
C SER A 60 -64.27 -11.98 14.13
N PHE A 61 -65.58 -12.22 14.16
CA PHE A 61 -66.60 -11.26 13.76
C PHE A 61 -66.63 -10.05 14.71
N TYR A 62 -66.55 -10.29 16.02
CA TYR A 62 -66.51 -9.21 17.01
C TYR A 62 -65.22 -8.38 16.91
N LEU A 63 -64.07 -9.05 16.80
CA LEU A 63 -62.78 -8.37 16.62
C LEU A 63 -62.71 -7.57 15.31
N SER A 64 -63.38 -8.04 14.24
CA SER A 64 -63.40 -7.32 12.95
C SER A 64 -64.24 -6.04 12.95
N LYS A 65 -65.09 -5.84 13.96
CA LYS A 65 -65.93 -4.65 14.12
C LYS A 65 -65.47 -3.72 15.24
N ASP A 66 -64.42 -4.10 15.95
CA ASP A 66 -63.85 -3.31 17.03
C ASP A 66 -62.97 -2.20 16.46
N LEU A 67 -63.45 -0.95 16.58
CA LEU A 67 -62.76 0.23 16.08
C LEU A 67 -61.49 0.54 16.88
N ASP A 68 -61.49 0.29 18.20
CA ASP A 68 -60.36 0.54 19.08
C ASP A 68 -59.22 -0.43 18.74
N LEU A 69 -59.56 -1.69 18.44
CA LEU A 69 -58.59 -2.70 18.02
C LEU A 69 -57.93 -2.35 16.67
N GLU A 70 -58.71 -1.92 15.68
CA GLU A 70 -58.14 -1.50 14.40
C GLU A 70 -57.30 -0.23 14.54
N GLU A 71 -57.70 0.73 15.38
CA GLU A 71 -56.87 1.90 15.69
C GLU A 71 -55.53 1.50 16.34
N HIS A 72 -55.55 0.62 17.34
CA HIS A 72 -54.33 0.12 17.97
C HIS A 72 -53.43 -0.63 16.98
N LYS A 73 -54.01 -1.42 16.08
CA LYS A 73 -53.27 -2.13 15.04
C LYS A 73 -52.59 -1.15 14.07
N GLU A 74 -53.30 -0.12 13.61
CA GLU A 74 -52.70 0.93 12.78
C GLU A 74 -51.57 1.66 13.51
N ASN A 75 -51.78 1.99 14.79
CA ASN A 75 -50.77 2.63 15.63
C ASN A 75 -49.52 1.76 15.81
N ILE A 76 -49.66 0.45 16.01
CA ILE A 76 -48.52 -0.48 16.07
C ILE A 76 -47.73 -0.47 14.76
N PHE A 77 -48.42 -0.58 13.61
CA PHE A 77 -47.74 -0.54 12.31
C PHE A 77 -47.07 0.80 12.04
N LYS A 78 -47.68 1.91 12.46
CA LYS A 78 -47.08 3.24 12.37
C LYS A 78 -45.83 3.35 13.23
N CYS A 79 -45.88 2.89 14.48
CA CYS A 79 -44.73 2.84 15.37
C CYS A 79 -43.59 1.99 14.79
N LEU A 80 -43.89 0.80 14.24
CA LEU A 80 -42.89 -0.03 13.58
C LEU A 80 -42.25 0.71 12.40
N LYS A 81 -43.05 1.29 11.50
CA LYS A 81 -42.54 2.06 10.35
C LYS A 81 -41.61 3.20 10.79
N LEU A 82 -41.97 3.93 11.84
CA LEU A 82 -41.13 5.01 12.38
C LEU A 82 -39.79 4.50 12.93
N ASN A 83 -39.81 3.40 13.70
CA ASN A 83 -38.58 2.81 14.26
C ASN A 83 -37.66 2.25 13.15
N TYR A 84 -38.20 1.56 12.15
CA TYR A 84 -37.41 1.09 11.00
C TYR A 84 -36.87 2.26 10.16
N GLY A 85 -37.64 3.34 9.99
CA GLY A 85 -37.17 4.55 9.32
C GLY A 85 -36.03 5.25 10.08
N ALA A 86 -36.11 5.29 11.41
CA ALA A 86 -35.06 5.82 12.28
C ALA A 86 -33.78 4.97 12.19
N ALA A 87 -33.91 3.64 12.27
CA ALA A 87 -32.80 2.72 12.11
C ALA A 87 -32.13 2.86 10.73
N TYR A 88 -32.92 2.94 9.65
CA TYR A 88 -32.39 3.14 8.30
C TYR A 88 -31.63 4.48 8.17
N SER A 89 -32.16 5.55 8.74
CA SER A 89 -31.51 6.86 8.75
C SER A 89 -30.21 6.86 9.56
N TYR A 90 -30.14 6.08 10.63
CA TYR A 90 -28.93 5.86 11.40
C TYR A 90 -27.89 5.07 10.61
N LEU A 91 -28.29 3.98 9.95
CA LEU A 91 -27.40 3.14 9.14
C LEU A 91 -26.75 3.88 7.97
N LYS A 92 -27.44 4.87 7.38
CA LYS A 92 -26.85 5.73 6.33
C LYS A 92 -25.58 6.44 6.76
N ARG A 93 -25.36 6.67 8.06
CA ARG A 93 -24.13 7.29 8.57
C ARG A 93 -22.90 6.43 8.31
N PHE A 94 -23.08 5.11 8.17
CA PHE A 94 -22.01 4.16 7.88
C PHE A 94 -21.84 3.89 6.38
N ASP A 95 -22.53 4.62 5.50
CA ASP A 95 -22.34 4.47 4.06
C ASP A 95 -20.89 4.82 3.65
N SER A 96 -20.24 5.77 4.33
CA SER A 96 -18.81 6.08 4.11
C SER A 96 -17.93 4.86 4.41
N VAL A 97 -18.20 4.14 5.50
CA VAL A 97 -17.50 2.92 5.88
C VAL A 97 -17.66 1.82 4.84
N ARG A 98 -18.86 1.69 4.28
CA ARG A 98 -19.07 0.73 3.19
C ARG A 98 -18.29 1.11 1.93
N ILE A 99 -18.17 2.40 1.62
CA ILE A 99 -17.47 2.88 0.43
C ILE A 99 -15.97 2.61 0.55
N PHE A 100 -15.31 3.10 1.60
CA PHE A 100 -13.86 2.89 1.73
C PHE A 100 -13.54 1.40 1.88
N TYR A 101 -14.33 0.62 2.63
CA TYR A 101 -14.12 -0.83 2.73
C TYR A 101 -14.19 -1.53 1.36
N ALA A 102 -15.05 -1.06 0.45
CA ALA A 102 -15.11 -1.61 -0.90
C ALA A 102 -13.89 -1.21 -1.74
N GLU A 103 -13.39 0.02 -1.58
CA GLU A 103 -12.15 0.49 -2.24
C GLU A 103 -10.93 -0.27 -1.73
N ASP A 104 -10.80 -0.45 -0.42
CA ASP A 104 -9.67 -1.12 0.24
C ASP A 104 -9.55 -2.60 -0.17
N LEU A 105 -10.68 -3.25 -0.47
CA LEU A 105 -10.71 -4.61 -1.00
C LEU A 105 -10.20 -4.73 -2.44
N GLU A 106 -10.17 -3.63 -3.20
CA GLU A 106 -9.63 -3.61 -4.56
C GLU A 106 -8.11 -3.41 -4.59
N ILE A 107 -7.54 -2.83 -3.52
CA ILE A 107 -6.11 -2.52 -3.42
C ILE A 107 -5.30 -3.80 -3.19
N CYS A 108 -4.41 -4.12 -4.12
CA CYS A 108 -3.45 -5.22 -3.99
C CYS A 108 -2.13 -4.72 -3.39
N GLU A 109 -1.43 -5.61 -2.66
CA GLU A 109 -0.11 -5.34 -2.08
C GLU A 109 0.91 -4.87 -3.13
N THR A 110 0.87 -5.47 -4.32
CA THR A 110 1.74 -5.11 -5.44
C THR A 110 1.54 -3.70 -5.97
N ASP A 111 0.39 -3.07 -5.68
CA ASP A 111 0.12 -1.70 -6.10
C ASP A 111 0.78 -0.70 -5.15
N ILE A 112 0.88 -1.05 -3.86
CA ILE A 112 1.57 -0.27 -2.83
C ILE A 112 3.09 -0.35 -3.02
N GLU A 113 3.62 -1.51 -3.44
CA GLU A 113 5.04 -1.70 -3.74
C GLU A 113 5.52 -0.90 -4.96
N LYS A 114 4.65 -0.66 -5.94
CA LYS A 114 4.98 0.08 -7.17
C LYS A 114 4.90 1.58 -7.02
N GLU A 115 4.34 2.06 -5.92
CA GLU A 115 4.24 3.49 -5.68
C GLU A 115 5.64 4.08 -5.48
N THR A 116 5.91 5.21 -6.13
CA THR A 116 7.23 5.85 -6.10
C THR A 116 7.16 7.24 -5.50
N VAL A 117 5.98 7.72 -5.11
CA VAL A 117 5.79 9.08 -4.60
C VAL A 117 5.65 9.05 -3.06
N PRO A 118 6.54 9.70 -2.29
CA PRO A 118 6.50 9.69 -0.82
C PRO A 118 5.19 10.26 -0.28
N GLU A 119 4.67 11.31 -0.92
CA GLU A 119 3.43 11.95 -0.52
C GLU A 119 2.21 11.03 -0.66
N MET A 120 2.25 10.07 -1.59
CA MET A 120 1.19 9.05 -1.69
C MET A 120 1.25 8.09 -0.49
N TYR A 121 2.45 7.69 -0.05
CA TYR A 121 2.61 6.89 1.16
C TYR A 121 2.10 7.64 2.41
N ARG A 122 2.40 8.93 2.54
CA ARG A 122 1.87 9.77 3.62
C ARG A 122 0.34 9.80 3.60
N ASN A 123 -0.26 10.05 2.43
CA ASN A 123 -1.72 10.07 2.27
C ASN A 123 -2.37 8.71 2.57
N MET A 124 -1.75 7.60 2.18
CA MET A 124 -2.20 6.25 2.52
C MET A 124 -2.19 6.03 4.03
N CYS A 125 -1.09 6.37 4.72
CA CYS A 125 -1.01 6.28 6.17
C CYS A 125 -2.09 7.12 6.87
N ILE A 126 -2.31 8.37 6.44
CA ILE A 126 -3.36 9.24 6.99
C ILE A 126 -4.74 8.61 6.78
N ARG A 127 -5.02 8.16 5.56
CA ARG A 127 -6.30 7.55 5.19
C ARG A 127 -6.59 6.31 6.04
N TYR A 128 -5.69 5.34 6.09
CA TYR A 128 -5.93 4.09 6.80
C TYR A 128 -6.02 4.29 8.32
N ASN A 129 -5.23 5.19 8.91
CA ASN A 129 -5.39 5.52 10.34
C ASN A 129 -6.75 6.17 10.61
N ASN A 130 -7.19 7.12 9.77
CA ASN A 130 -8.50 7.75 9.90
C ASN A 130 -9.64 6.73 9.75
N GLU A 131 -9.54 5.78 8.81
CA GLU A 131 -10.53 4.72 8.64
C GLU A 131 -10.60 3.81 9.85
N ILE A 132 -9.45 3.40 10.40
CA ILE A 132 -9.36 2.62 11.65
C ILE A 132 -10.02 3.39 12.80
N ASP A 133 -9.75 4.68 12.95
CA ASP A 133 -10.35 5.52 13.98
C ASP A 133 -11.86 5.65 13.82
N ILE A 134 -12.34 5.87 12.59
CA ILE A 134 -13.77 5.92 12.28
C ILE A 134 -14.44 4.61 12.66
N VAL A 135 -13.93 3.46 12.22
CA VAL A 135 -14.51 2.14 12.52
C VAL A 135 -14.42 1.82 14.02
N THR A 136 -13.33 2.23 14.67
CA THR A 136 -13.13 2.01 16.10
C THR A 136 -14.09 2.84 16.95
N SER A 137 -14.39 4.07 16.53
CA SER A 137 -15.33 4.97 17.21
C SER A 137 -16.80 4.53 17.15
N ILE A 138 -17.13 3.55 16.30
CA ILE A 138 -18.49 3.03 16.18
C ILE A 138 -18.90 2.32 17.47
N CYS A 139 -20.04 2.72 18.02
CA CYS A 139 -20.63 2.08 19.19
C CYS A 139 -21.11 0.66 18.81
N PRO A 140 -20.70 -0.38 19.55
CA PRO A 140 -21.01 -1.78 19.22
C PRO A 140 -22.51 -2.09 19.33
N GLU A 141 -23.21 -1.40 20.22
CA GLU A 141 -24.63 -1.61 20.45
C GLU A 141 -25.35 -0.26 20.53
N GLN A 142 -26.51 -0.14 19.88
CA GLN A 142 -27.31 1.10 19.89
C GLN A 142 -28.79 0.77 20.09
N PRO A 143 -29.40 1.15 21.23
CA PRO A 143 -30.84 1.09 21.39
C PRO A 143 -31.51 2.19 20.56
N LEU A 144 -32.52 1.79 19.77
CA LEU A 144 -33.30 2.64 18.86
C LEU A 144 -34.79 2.33 19.05
N GLY A 145 -35.35 2.84 20.15
CA GLY A 145 -36.76 2.66 20.48
C GLY A 145 -37.13 1.20 20.64
N LEU A 146 -37.89 0.66 19.68
CA LEU A 146 -38.29 -0.76 19.64
C LEU A 146 -37.20 -1.70 19.10
N LEU A 147 -36.15 -1.16 18.49
CA LEU A 147 -35.07 -1.92 17.87
C LEU A 147 -33.80 -1.83 18.72
N TYR A 148 -33.04 -2.91 18.74
CA TYR A 148 -31.70 -2.96 19.31
C TYR A 148 -30.72 -3.30 18.18
N LEU A 149 -29.85 -2.36 17.82
CA LEU A 149 -28.85 -2.60 16.79
C LEU A 149 -27.58 -3.16 17.41
N MET A 150 -27.10 -4.26 16.83
CA MET A 150 -25.81 -4.87 17.15
C MET A 150 -24.87 -4.66 15.96
N LEU A 151 -23.81 -3.88 16.16
CA LEU A 151 -22.82 -3.46 15.17
C LEU A 151 -21.47 -4.15 15.37
N ASP A 152 -21.33 -5.03 16.36
CA ASP A 152 -20.08 -5.78 16.61
C ASP A 152 -19.58 -6.53 15.37
N GLN A 153 -20.48 -7.22 14.66
CA GLN A 153 -20.13 -7.95 13.44
C GLN A 153 -19.71 -7.03 12.31
N PHE A 154 -20.30 -5.84 12.23
CA PHE A 154 -19.94 -4.83 11.25
C PHE A 154 -18.51 -4.33 11.51
N LYS A 155 -18.22 -4.00 12.77
CA LYS A 155 -16.88 -3.57 13.21
C LYS A 155 -15.83 -4.67 12.99
N SER A 156 -16.12 -5.91 13.39
CA SER A 156 -15.18 -7.02 13.25
C SER A 156 -14.90 -7.41 11.79
N THR A 157 -15.81 -7.09 10.87
CA THR A 157 -15.62 -7.34 9.44
C THR A 157 -14.91 -6.18 8.74
N ALA A 158 -15.20 -4.93 9.13
CA ALA A 158 -14.66 -3.74 8.47
C ALA A 158 -13.24 -3.37 8.94
N LEU A 159 -12.90 -3.62 10.21
CA LEU A 159 -11.61 -3.22 10.81
C LEU A 159 -10.37 -3.96 10.25
N PRO A 160 -10.43 -5.28 9.93
CA PRO A 160 -9.23 -6.01 9.51
C PRO A 160 -8.57 -5.51 8.22
N GLU A 161 -9.35 -5.06 7.23
CA GLU A 161 -8.81 -4.63 5.93
C GLU A 161 -7.95 -3.36 5.99
N PRO A 162 -8.41 -2.22 6.55
CA PRO A 162 -7.58 -1.03 6.67
C PRO A 162 -6.38 -1.28 7.61
N THR A 163 -6.52 -2.16 8.61
CA THR A 163 -5.40 -2.59 9.46
C THR A 163 -4.36 -3.36 8.64
N ARG A 164 -4.79 -4.32 7.81
CA ARG A 164 -3.92 -5.08 6.91
C ARG A 164 -3.17 -4.16 5.95
N LEU A 165 -3.86 -3.20 5.33
CA LEU A 165 -3.23 -2.25 4.41
C LEU A 165 -2.23 -1.36 5.12
N LEU A 166 -2.56 -0.86 6.31
CA LEU A 166 -1.64 -0.07 7.12
C LEU A 166 -0.38 -0.85 7.51
N ASP A 167 -0.53 -2.12 7.92
CA ASP A 167 0.60 -2.98 8.29
C ASP A 167 1.51 -3.26 7.08
N ILE A 168 0.94 -3.44 5.90
CA ILE A 168 1.69 -3.58 4.64
C ILE A 168 2.49 -2.30 4.36
N VAL A 169 1.84 -1.13 4.42
CA VAL A 169 2.53 0.16 4.19
C VAL A 169 3.66 0.37 5.20
N LYS A 170 3.44 0.02 6.47
CA LYS A 170 4.44 0.10 7.53
C LYS A 170 5.65 -0.82 7.30
N LEU A 171 5.49 -1.90 6.54
CA LEU A 171 6.58 -2.80 6.17
C LEU A 171 7.30 -2.35 4.90
N ILE A 172 6.55 -1.86 3.91
CA ILE A 172 7.09 -1.44 2.61
C ILE A 172 7.93 -0.17 2.72
N ILE A 173 7.48 0.86 3.46
CA ILE A 173 8.20 2.14 3.55
C ILE A 173 9.65 1.94 4.06
N PRO A 174 9.88 1.26 5.21
CA PRO A 174 11.24 0.99 5.68
C PRO A 174 12.03 0.09 4.72
N TRP A 175 11.37 -0.86 4.07
CA TRP A 175 12.02 -1.77 3.12
C TRP A 175 12.59 -1.01 1.91
N ILE A 176 11.79 -0.11 1.30
CA ILE A 176 12.22 0.75 0.18
C ILE A 176 13.36 1.67 0.65
N GLY A 177 13.19 2.30 1.82
CA GLY A 177 14.21 3.17 2.40
C GLY A 177 15.55 2.46 2.57
N ARG A 178 15.56 1.25 3.15
CA ARG A 178 16.76 0.44 3.34
C ARG A 178 17.43 0.05 2.02
N GLU A 179 16.66 -0.40 1.04
CA GLU A 179 17.19 -0.81 -0.27
C GLU A 179 17.85 0.38 -0.98
N LYS A 180 17.18 1.54 -0.97
CA LYS A 180 17.72 2.78 -1.54
C LYS A 180 18.96 3.27 -0.82
N VAL A 181 18.98 3.27 0.51
CA VAL A 181 20.16 3.66 1.30
C VAL A 181 21.35 2.74 1.00
N SER A 182 21.11 1.43 0.91
CA SER A 182 22.15 0.45 0.60
C SER A 182 22.70 0.63 -0.82
N TYR A 183 21.83 0.88 -1.80
CA TYR A 183 22.22 1.21 -3.18
C TYR A 183 23.05 2.50 -3.24
N LEU A 184 22.63 3.56 -2.54
CA LEU A 184 23.38 4.82 -2.52
C LEU A 184 24.74 4.66 -1.85
N MET A 185 24.82 3.92 -0.73
CA MET A 185 26.09 3.62 -0.06
C MET A 185 27.07 2.90 -0.98
N GLN A 186 26.61 1.89 -1.72
CA GLN A 186 27.46 1.18 -2.68
C GLN A 186 27.97 2.13 -3.78
N ASN A 187 27.10 2.97 -4.35
CA ASN A 187 27.52 3.94 -5.36
C ASN A 187 28.54 4.95 -4.79
N VAL A 188 28.37 5.38 -3.55
CA VAL A 188 29.34 6.26 -2.89
C VAL A 188 30.71 5.59 -2.83
N GLU A 189 30.76 4.34 -2.37
CA GLU A 189 32.00 3.56 -2.28
C GLU A 189 32.65 3.38 -3.66
N GLU A 190 31.88 3.00 -4.68
CA GLU A 190 32.38 2.81 -6.05
C GLU A 190 33.01 4.10 -6.62
N ILE A 191 32.35 5.25 -6.44
CA ILE A 191 32.87 6.53 -6.90
C ILE A 191 34.13 6.90 -6.11
N GLN A 192 34.13 6.72 -4.79
CA GLN A 192 35.30 7.00 -3.95
C GLN A 192 36.51 6.16 -4.37
N VAL A 193 36.32 4.84 -4.55
CA VAL A 193 37.39 3.92 -4.98
C VAL A 193 37.95 4.33 -6.33
N TYR A 194 37.09 4.70 -7.29
CA TYR A 194 37.55 5.16 -8.59
C TYR A 194 38.32 6.48 -8.51
N LEU A 195 37.83 7.47 -7.75
CA LEU A 195 38.48 8.77 -7.60
C LEU A 195 39.82 8.70 -6.86
N LEU A 196 39.98 7.74 -5.95
CA LEU A 196 41.23 7.51 -5.22
C LEU A 196 42.29 6.74 -6.03
N LYS A 197 41.88 6.06 -7.11
CA LYS A 197 42.81 5.35 -8.00
C LYS A 197 43.57 6.35 -8.87
N GLU A 198 44.90 6.41 -8.69
CA GLU A 198 45.74 7.25 -9.55
C GLU A 198 45.92 6.63 -10.95
N PRO A 199 45.73 7.40 -12.04
CA PRO A 199 45.94 6.94 -13.41
C PRO A 199 47.45 6.74 -13.71
N VAL A 200 47.78 5.70 -14.48
CA VAL A 200 49.17 5.32 -14.80
C VAL A 200 49.45 5.42 -16.29
N SER A 201 48.54 4.95 -17.15
CA SER A 201 48.65 5.06 -18.60
C SER A 201 48.07 6.38 -19.12
N THR A 202 48.59 6.89 -20.24
CA THR A 202 48.03 8.04 -20.97
C THR A 202 46.53 7.88 -21.27
N THR A 203 46.07 6.67 -21.59
CA THR A 203 44.64 6.37 -21.79
C THR A 203 43.81 6.46 -20.51
N ASP A 204 44.41 6.10 -19.37
CA ASP A 204 43.75 6.12 -18.07
C ASP A 204 43.55 7.56 -17.59
N TYR A 205 44.51 8.45 -17.88
CA TYR A 205 44.39 9.87 -17.56
C TYR A 205 43.20 10.53 -18.26
N VAL A 206 43.01 10.27 -19.56
CA VAL A 206 41.86 10.82 -20.32
C VAL A 206 40.55 10.32 -19.71
N SER A 207 40.42 9.01 -19.51
CA SER A 207 39.23 8.38 -18.93
C SER A 207 38.93 8.91 -17.52
N TYR A 208 39.98 9.12 -16.72
CA TYR A 208 39.86 9.64 -15.36
C TYR A 208 39.41 11.11 -15.33
N LEU A 209 39.90 11.95 -16.25
CA LEU A 209 39.47 13.35 -16.36
C LEU A 209 37.99 13.45 -16.77
N GLU A 210 37.57 12.67 -17.77
CA GLU A 210 36.15 12.58 -18.16
C GLU A 210 35.29 12.11 -16.99
N TYR A 211 35.79 11.16 -16.18
CA TYR A 211 35.08 10.68 -15.01
C TYR A 211 34.94 11.73 -13.91
N ILE A 212 35.97 12.55 -13.65
CA ILE A 212 35.89 13.64 -12.67
C ILE A 212 34.77 14.62 -13.03
N GLU A 213 34.70 15.04 -14.29
CA GLU A 213 33.64 15.94 -14.77
C GLU A 213 32.26 15.31 -14.64
N ALA A 214 32.12 14.03 -15.00
CA ALA A 214 30.87 13.29 -14.87
C ALA A 214 30.47 13.01 -13.40
N SER A 215 31.44 13.01 -12.47
CA SER A 215 31.20 12.67 -11.07
C SER A 215 30.39 13.74 -10.35
N THR A 216 30.54 15.02 -10.70
CA THR A 216 29.71 16.10 -10.11
C THR A 216 28.23 15.85 -10.35
N ALA A 217 27.85 15.62 -11.61
CA ALA A 217 26.46 15.35 -11.97
C ALA A 217 25.92 14.04 -11.38
N LYS A 218 26.78 13.05 -11.11
CA LYS A 218 26.38 11.83 -10.39
C LYS A 218 26.10 12.12 -8.93
N VAL A 219 26.96 12.88 -8.25
CA VAL A 219 26.76 13.24 -6.85
C VAL A 219 25.50 14.09 -6.68
N ASP A 220 25.26 15.06 -7.56
CA ASP A 220 24.05 15.89 -7.51
C ASP A 220 22.76 15.03 -7.59
N LYS A 221 22.73 14.02 -8.47
CA LYS A 221 21.61 13.05 -8.54
C LYS A 221 21.47 12.18 -7.28
N MET A 222 22.59 11.82 -6.66
CA MET A 222 22.56 11.05 -5.40
C MET A 222 22.05 11.89 -4.24
N GLU A 223 22.27 13.21 -4.25
CA GLU A 223 21.68 14.13 -3.28
C GLU A 223 20.15 14.23 -3.45
N GLU A 224 19.65 14.26 -4.69
CA GLU A 224 18.19 14.19 -4.97
C GLU A 224 17.56 12.88 -4.44
N GLU A 225 18.22 11.74 -4.67
CA GLU A 225 17.75 10.44 -4.13
C GLU A 225 17.87 10.35 -2.60
N LEU A 226 18.84 11.05 -2.00
CA LEU A 226 18.93 11.18 -0.53
C LEU A 226 17.75 11.98 0.02
N ASP A 227 17.35 13.06 -0.66
CA ASP A 227 16.17 13.84 -0.26
C ASP A 227 14.88 13.01 -0.35
N TYR A 228 14.75 12.14 -1.36
CA TYR A 228 13.67 11.15 -1.39
C TYR A 228 13.70 10.22 -0.17
N CYS A 229 14.88 9.73 0.22
CA CYS A 229 15.01 8.89 1.42
C CYS A 229 14.63 9.65 2.69
N LYS A 230 14.99 10.94 2.81
CA LYS A 230 14.59 11.79 3.96
C LYS A 230 13.08 11.81 4.13
N GLU A 231 12.34 12.08 3.06
CA GLU A 231 10.87 12.10 3.10
C GLU A 231 10.28 10.76 3.56
N LEU A 232 10.86 9.62 3.13
CA LEU A 232 10.42 8.30 3.60
C LEU A 232 10.67 8.10 5.11
N TYR A 233 11.84 8.49 5.61
CA TYR A 233 12.16 8.38 7.04
C TYR A 233 11.38 9.39 7.90
N ASP A 234 11.01 10.55 7.36
CA ASP A 234 10.13 11.51 8.03
C ASP A 234 8.72 10.90 8.22
N ILE A 235 8.19 10.20 7.21
CA ILE A 235 6.92 9.46 7.34
C ILE A 235 7.01 8.36 8.41
N VAL A 236 8.14 7.67 8.49
CA VAL A 236 8.38 6.65 9.53
C VAL A 236 8.27 7.28 10.92
N GLU A 237 8.91 8.43 11.14
CA GLU A 237 8.85 9.14 12.41
C GLU A 237 7.43 9.65 12.70
N GLU A 238 6.78 10.27 11.71
CA GLU A 238 5.41 10.80 11.80
C GLU A 238 4.40 9.75 12.27
N PHE A 239 4.46 8.53 11.71
CA PHE A 239 3.54 7.43 12.04
C PHE A 239 4.10 6.44 13.08
N ASN A 240 5.22 6.75 13.74
CA ASN A 240 5.88 5.91 14.73
C ASN A 240 6.10 4.46 14.26
N ILE A 241 6.58 4.28 13.04
CA ILE A 241 6.87 2.97 12.46
C ILE A 241 8.15 2.42 13.09
N SER A 242 8.10 1.18 13.59
CA SER A 242 9.25 0.56 14.25
C SER A 242 10.32 0.15 13.23
N ILE A 243 11.49 0.78 13.32
CA ILE A 243 12.67 0.46 12.49
C ILE A 243 13.80 -0.07 13.39
N ALA A 244 14.63 -0.95 12.84
CA ALA A 244 15.83 -1.43 13.51
C ALA A 244 16.87 -0.31 13.66
N ASN A 245 17.51 -0.19 14.83
CA ASN A 245 18.52 0.84 15.08
C ASN A 245 19.65 0.85 14.03
N ASP A 246 20.05 -0.33 13.53
CA ASP A 246 21.10 -0.46 12.53
C ASP A 246 20.74 0.24 11.21
N GLU A 247 19.47 0.18 10.79
CA GLU A 247 19.00 0.84 9.57
C GLU A 247 19.03 2.36 9.70
N MET A 248 18.67 2.87 10.88
CA MET A 248 18.75 4.30 11.20
C MET A 248 20.20 4.80 11.20
N VAL A 249 21.13 4.02 11.76
CA VAL A 249 22.56 4.33 11.72
C VAL A 249 23.09 4.37 10.28
N ASN A 250 22.69 3.42 9.43
CA ASN A 250 23.10 3.39 8.03
C ASN A 250 22.59 4.61 7.25
N TYR A 251 21.34 5.00 7.45
CA TYR A 251 20.77 6.21 6.85
C TYR A 251 21.52 7.48 7.30
N LEU A 252 21.75 7.65 8.60
CA LEU A 252 22.52 8.78 9.12
C LEU A 252 23.97 8.79 8.59
N GLY A 253 24.58 7.60 8.46
CA GLY A 253 25.90 7.42 7.87
C GLY A 253 25.96 7.83 6.40
N LEU A 254 24.87 7.63 5.64
CA LEU A 254 24.82 7.94 4.20
C LEU A 254 24.98 9.44 3.95
N SER A 255 24.32 10.28 4.75
CA SER A 255 24.47 11.75 4.62
C SER A 255 25.92 12.20 4.85
N VAL A 256 26.61 11.59 5.83
CA VAL A 256 28.04 11.87 6.09
C VAL A 256 28.91 11.37 4.95
N ALA A 257 28.66 10.16 4.44
CA ALA A 257 29.42 9.56 3.34
C ALA A 257 29.27 10.35 2.03
N LEU A 258 28.05 10.83 1.72
CA LEU A 258 27.79 11.70 0.58
C LEU A 258 28.47 13.06 0.73
N GLY A 259 28.40 13.67 1.92
CA GLY A 259 29.12 14.92 2.19
C GLY A 259 30.64 14.75 2.03
N TYR A 260 31.21 13.63 2.47
CA TYR A 260 32.61 13.31 2.21
C TYR A 260 32.92 13.13 0.72
N LEU A 261 32.06 12.42 -0.02
CA LEU A 261 32.21 12.24 -1.46
C LEU A 261 32.16 13.57 -2.22
N ARG A 262 31.26 14.49 -1.87
CA ARG A 262 31.19 15.83 -2.47
C ARG A 262 32.51 16.57 -2.30
N ASN A 263 33.02 16.61 -1.08
CA ASN A 263 34.32 17.21 -0.77
C ASN A 263 35.48 16.53 -1.52
N LEU A 264 35.43 15.20 -1.69
CA LEU A 264 36.44 14.46 -2.45
C LEU A 264 36.40 14.83 -3.94
N VAL A 265 35.21 14.92 -4.53
CA VAL A 265 35.00 15.36 -5.92
C VAL A 265 35.51 16.78 -6.11
N ASP A 266 35.12 17.72 -5.24
CA ASP A 266 35.56 19.11 -5.32
C ASP A 266 37.10 19.22 -5.21
N LYS A 267 37.71 18.47 -4.30
CA LYS A 267 39.16 18.38 -4.19
C LYS A 267 39.80 17.84 -5.47
N LYS A 268 39.21 16.83 -6.11
CA LYS A 268 39.73 16.27 -7.37
C LYS A 268 39.56 17.23 -8.55
N ILE A 269 38.51 18.03 -8.57
CA ILE A 269 38.33 19.13 -9.52
C ILE A 269 39.41 20.19 -9.32
N GLU A 270 39.69 20.60 -8.08
CA GLU A 270 40.79 21.53 -7.79
C GLU A 270 42.17 20.97 -8.17
N GLU A 271 42.39 19.66 -7.96
CA GLU A 271 43.62 18.96 -8.35
C GLU A 271 43.72 18.71 -9.86
N THR A 272 42.66 18.96 -10.64
CA THR A 272 42.61 18.65 -12.09
C THR A 272 43.75 19.33 -12.86
N ALA A 273 44.09 20.58 -12.54
CA ALA A 273 45.23 21.26 -13.16
C ALA A 273 46.56 20.53 -12.93
N ARG A 274 46.74 19.91 -11.76
CA ARG A 274 47.94 19.11 -11.43
C ARG A 274 47.91 17.75 -12.15
N ILE A 275 46.72 17.15 -12.29
CA ILE A 275 46.53 15.88 -13.01
C ILE A 275 46.83 16.09 -14.50
N ILE A 276 46.33 17.17 -15.12
CA ILE A 276 46.63 17.54 -16.51
C ILE A 276 48.14 17.73 -16.72
N LYS A 277 48.84 18.33 -15.75
CA LYS A 277 50.30 18.44 -15.82
C LYS A 277 50.98 17.06 -15.85
N ARG A 278 50.60 16.15 -14.94
CA ARG A 278 51.13 14.77 -14.92
C ARG A 278 50.81 14.01 -16.22
N PHE A 279 49.62 14.22 -16.77
CA PHE A 279 49.23 13.68 -18.08
C PHE A 279 50.15 14.17 -19.21
N ASN A 280 50.43 15.47 -19.28
CA ASN A 280 51.35 16.04 -20.27
C ASN A 280 52.78 15.50 -20.10
N ASP A 281 53.24 15.35 -18.86
CA ASP A 281 54.55 14.77 -18.55
C ASP A 281 54.62 13.30 -19.02
N GLN A 282 53.56 12.52 -18.79
CA GLN A 282 53.47 11.12 -19.24
C GLN A 282 53.40 11.02 -20.78
N MET A 283 52.62 11.88 -21.45
CA MET A 283 52.60 11.96 -22.92
C MET A 283 53.99 12.28 -23.48
N THR A 284 54.70 13.23 -22.88
CA THR A 284 56.05 13.60 -23.32
C THR A 284 57.03 12.44 -23.17
N LYS A 285 56.89 11.67 -22.09
CA LYS A 285 57.67 10.45 -21.85
C LYS A 285 57.37 9.37 -22.89
N ASP A 286 56.09 9.14 -23.19
CA ASP A 286 55.66 8.15 -24.20
C ASP A 286 56.15 8.55 -25.61
N ILE A 287 56.02 9.83 -25.99
CA ILE A 287 56.55 10.35 -27.26
C ILE A 287 58.07 10.15 -27.35
N SER A 288 58.80 10.47 -26.28
CA SER A 288 60.26 10.32 -26.25
C SER A 288 60.68 8.84 -26.37
N GLY A 289 59.94 7.93 -25.72
CA GLY A 289 60.13 6.49 -25.85
C GLY A 289 59.93 6.00 -27.28
N LEU A 290 58.81 6.41 -27.91
CA LEU A 290 58.53 6.07 -29.32
C LEU A 290 59.59 6.62 -30.28
N ILE A 291 60.09 7.83 -30.07
CA ILE A 291 61.17 8.40 -30.89
C ILE A 291 62.44 7.55 -30.77
N ALA A 292 62.79 7.11 -29.57
CA ALA A 292 63.95 6.26 -29.34
C ALA A 292 63.78 4.89 -30.03
N GLU A 293 62.62 4.26 -29.91
CA GLU A 293 62.30 2.99 -30.57
C GLU A 293 62.36 3.10 -32.11
N VAL A 294 61.78 4.16 -32.68
CA VAL A 294 61.86 4.44 -34.12
C VAL A 294 63.31 4.68 -34.56
N GLY A 295 64.11 5.33 -33.72
CA GLY A 295 65.54 5.50 -33.94
C GLY A 295 66.28 4.16 -34.05
N VAL A 296 66.04 3.25 -33.11
CA VAL A 296 66.62 1.89 -33.13
C VAL A 296 66.20 1.13 -34.39
N ILE A 297 64.91 1.13 -34.73
CA ILE A 297 64.40 0.47 -35.94
C ILE A 297 65.04 1.04 -37.21
N LYS A 298 65.21 2.37 -37.28
CA LYS A 298 65.88 3.04 -38.41
C LYS A 298 67.33 2.58 -38.53
N ASP A 299 68.06 2.51 -37.42
CA ASP A 299 69.45 2.07 -37.40
C ASP A 299 69.57 0.59 -37.81
N GLU A 300 68.67 -0.28 -37.33
CA GLU A 300 68.59 -1.69 -37.76
C GLU A 300 68.30 -1.83 -39.27
N CYS A 301 67.37 -1.03 -39.81
CA CYS A 301 67.08 -1.02 -41.24
C CYS A 301 68.27 -0.52 -42.07
N MET A 302 69.01 0.47 -41.59
CA MET A 302 70.20 1.00 -42.26
C MET A 302 71.34 -0.03 -42.33
N VAL A 303 71.50 -0.83 -41.28
CA VAL A 303 72.46 -1.96 -41.25
C VAL A 303 72.04 -3.05 -42.24
N CYS A 304 70.75 -3.40 -42.33
CA CYS A 304 70.26 -4.35 -43.33
C CYS A 304 70.41 -3.83 -44.77
N CYS A 305 70.27 -2.53 -45.02
CA CYS A 305 70.42 -1.95 -46.36
C CYS A 305 71.87 -1.93 -46.86
N HIS A 306 72.86 -1.82 -45.95
CA HIS A 306 74.29 -1.94 -46.28
C HIS A 306 74.76 -3.38 -46.57
N MET A 307 73.93 -4.39 -46.29
CA MET A 307 74.23 -5.79 -46.58
C MET A 307 73.66 -6.30 -47.92
N LEU A 308 73.14 -5.42 -48.80
CA LEU A 308 72.92 -5.79 -50.20
C LEU A 308 74.25 -5.73 -50.97
N PRO A 309 74.79 -6.87 -51.45
CA PRO A 309 76.09 -6.90 -52.07
C PRO A 309 76.07 -6.18 -53.43
N HIS A 310 76.95 -5.20 -53.57
CA HIS A 310 77.49 -4.75 -54.85
C HIS A 310 78.33 -5.87 -55.47
N ASP A 311 77.70 -6.96 -55.89
CA ASP A 311 78.37 -8.01 -56.65
C ASP A 311 78.28 -7.69 -58.14
N ARG A 312 79.18 -6.82 -58.60
CA ARG A 312 79.63 -6.75 -59.99
C ARG A 312 80.97 -6.02 -60.08
N LYS A 313 82.04 -6.71 -59.69
CA LYS A 313 83.36 -6.49 -60.29
C LYS A 313 83.79 -7.74 -61.07
N LYS A 314 83.84 -7.54 -62.38
CA LYS A 314 84.89 -8.00 -63.31
C LYS A 314 85.56 -9.34 -63.01
N ASN A 315 85.34 -10.32 -63.88
CA ASN A 315 86.41 -11.21 -64.34
C ASN A 315 86.44 -11.15 -65.86
N GLY A 316 87.62 -10.81 -66.40
CA GLY A 316 87.86 -10.66 -67.83
C GLY A 316 88.36 -11.94 -68.49
N VAL A 317 88.04 -12.08 -69.77
CA VAL A 317 88.91 -12.52 -70.89
C VAL A 317 88.43 -11.74 -72.11
#